data_AF-D4JV21-F1
#
_entry.id   AF-D4JV21-F1
#
_cell.length_a   1.000
_cell.length_b   1.000
_cell.length_c   1.000
_cell.angle_alpha   90.00
_cell.angle_beta   90.00
_cell.angle_gamma   90.00
#
_symmetry.space_group_name_H-M   'P 1'
#
loop_
_entity.id
_entity.type
_entity.pdbx_description
1 polymer ?
#
loop_
_entity_poly.entity_id
_entity_poly.type
_entity_poly.pdbx_seq_one_letter_code
_entity_poly.pdbx_strand_id
1 'polypeptide(L)'
;MNLDKLLNLSLSREWANTHTPYQVTAKAPGDMIIYDGDDGRNDTEKVIYYLTKAYDTAFGAPREEILLIKNDLQIPPQNIIDISPFVHWQRM
;
A
#
# COMPACT_ATOMS: atom_id res chain seq x y z
N MET A 1 -7.54 -20.32 14.28
CA MET A 1 -8.77 -19.54 14.53
C MET A 1 -9.44 -19.27 13.17
N ASN A 2 -10.74 -19.52 13.01
CA ASN A 2 -11.43 -19.29 11.74
C ASN A 2 -12.03 -17.87 11.77
N LEU A 3 -11.35 -16.91 11.14
CA LEU A 3 -11.76 -15.49 11.10
C LEU A 3 -13.14 -15.32 10.46
N ASP A 4 -13.45 -16.10 9.42
CA ASP A 4 -14.75 -16.11 8.76
C ASP A 4 -15.88 -16.47 9.75
N LYS A 5 -15.71 -17.50 10.58
CA LYS A 5 -16.69 -17.85 11.63
C LYS A 5 -16.78 -16.79 12.73
N LEU A 6 -15.65 -16.22 13.13
CA LEU A 6 -15.59 -15.24 14.21
C LEU A 6 -16.29 -13.93 13.84
N LEU A 7 -16.13 -13.49 12.60
CA LEU A 7 -16.62 -12.22 12.09
C LEU A 7 -17.87 -12.37 11.22
N ASN A 8 -18.40 -13.59 11.09
CA ASN A 8 -19.51 -13.95 10.21
C ASN A 8 -19.30 -13.50 8.75
N LEU A 9 -18.12 -13.82 8.21
CA LEU A 9 -17.69 -13.49 6.85
C LEU A 9 -17.55 -14.75 5.98
N SER A 10 -17.56 -14.58 4.66
CA SER A 10 -17.30 -15.62 3.65
C SER A 10 -16.02 -15.38 2.85
N LEU A 11 -15.16 -14.46 3.30
CA LEU A 11 -14.04 -13.94 2.52
C LEU A 11 -13.03 -15.01 2.09
N SER A 12 -12.73 -15.99 2.95
CA SER A 12 -11.77 -17.04 2.57
C SER A 12 -12.31 -17.97 1.48
N ARG A 13 -13.62 -18.25 1.51
CA ARG A 13 -14.31 -19.03 0.46
C ARG A 13 -14.44 -18.23 -0.83
N GLU A 14 -14.76 -16.95 -0.73
CA GLU A 14 -14.83 -16.06 -1.89
C GLU A 14 -13.47 -15.95 -2.56
N TRP A 15 -12.40 -15.71 -1.80
CA TRP A 15 -11.03 -15.70 -2.31
C TRP A 15 -10.66 -17.01 -3.02
N ALA A 16 -10.93 -18.16 -2.40
CA ALA A 16 -10.62 -19.46 -3.00
C ALA A 16 -11.36 -19.74 -4.31
N ASN A 17 -12.53 -19.13 -4.51
CA ASN A 17 -13.33 -19.30 -5.72
C ASN A 17 -12.99 -18.27 -6.80
N THR A 18 -12.89 -17.00 -6.41
CA THR A 18 -12.78 -15.88 -7.36
C THR A 18 -11.33 -15.53 -7.66
N HIS A 19 -10.39 -15.78 -6.74
CA HIS A 19 -9.02 -15.28 -6.80
C HIS A 19 -8.95 -13.81 -7.21
N THR A 20 -9.96 -13.02 -6.82
CA THR A 20 -10.07 -11.61 -7.20
C THR A 20 -9.20 -10.80 -6.24
N PRO A 21 -8.11 -10.18 -6.71
CA PRO A 21 -7.30 -9.33 -5.88
C PRO A 21 -8.00 -8.00 -5.63
N TYR A 22 -7.71 -7.39 -4.49
CA TYR A 22 -8.22 -6.08 -4.09
C TYR A 22 -7.05 -5.14 -3.83
N GLN A 23 -7.24 -3.88 -4.19
CA GLN A 23 -6.35 -2.78 -3.84
C GLN A 23 -6.96 -2.06 -2.63
N VAL A 24 -6.12 -1.80 -1.63
CA VAL A 24 -6.49 -1.01 -0.47
C VAL A 24 -5.72 0.30 -0.52
N THR A 25 -6.46 1.41 -0.60
CA THR A 25 -5.88 2.76 -0.53
C THR A 25 -6.02 3.24 0.91
N ALA A 26 -4.91 3.57 1.57
CA ALA A 26 -4.92 3.97 2.97
C ALA A 26 -3.92 5.08 3.29
N LYS A 27 -4.12 5.76 4.41
CA LYS A 27 -3.17 6.72 4.98
C LYS A 27 -2.18 5.99 5.87
N ALA A 28 -0.89 6.18 5.60
CA ALA A 28 0.20 5.70 6.43
C ALA A 28 1.08 6.88 6.89
N PRO A 29 1.66 6.81 8.10
CA PRO A 29 2.70 7.74 8.53
C PRO A 29 3.92 7.68 7.61
N GLY A 30 4.50 8.82 7.26
CA GLY A 30 5.65 8.89 6.33
C GLY A 30 6.93 8.26 6.89
N ASP A 31 7.09 8.20 8.21
CA ASP A 31 8.20 7.54 8.91
C ASP A 31 8.16 6.00 8.82
N MET A 32 7.07 5.44 8.26
CA MET A 32 6.96 4.01 7.95
C MET A 32 7.54 3.65 6.59
N ILE A 33 7.88 4.64 5.75
CA ILE A 33 8.55 4.42 4.46
C ILE A 33 10.00 4.03 4.74
N ILE A 34 10.44 2.93 4.14
CA ILE A 34 11.86 2.55 4.13
C ILE A 34 12.53 3.39 3.06
N TYR A 35 13.54 4.15 3.48
CA TYR A 35 14.33 4.93 2.53
C TYR A 35 15.11 4.02 1.58
N ASP A 36 14.87 4.15 0.27
CA ASP A 36 15.44 3.32 -0.80
C ASP A 36 16.60 4.02 -1.54
N GLY A 37 17.11 5.13 -1.00
CA GLY A 37 18.20 5.92 -1.59
C GLY A 37 19.53 5.80 -0.83
N ASP A 38 20.32 6.88 -0.88
CA ASP A 38 21.63 6.97 -0.21
C ASP A 38 21.51 7.23 1.30
N ASP A 39 21.87 6.24 2.11
CA ASP A 39 21.82 6.31 3.57
C ASP A 39 22.65 7.44 4.18
N GLY A 40 23.65 7.97 3.47
CA GLY A 40 24.47 9.11 3.89
C GLY A 40 23.73 10.45 3.93
N ARG A 41 22.52 10.51 3.35
CA ARG A 41 21.67 11.71 3.36
C ARG A 41 21.02 11.94 4.72
N ASN A 42 20.82 13.21 5.05
CA ASN A 42 20.09 13.59 6.26
C ASN A 42 18.57 13.41 6.08
N ASP A 43 17.82 13.42 7.19
CA ASP A 43 16.38 13.18 7.17
C ASP A 43 15.60 14.18 6.30
N THR A 44 16.04 15.44 6.23
CA THR A 44 15.41 16.45 5.38
C THR A 44 15.58 16.11 3.90
N GLU A 45 16.76 15.68 3.48
CA GLU A 45 17.03 15.26 2.10
C GLU A 45 16.23 14.00 1.72
N LYS A 46 16.04 13.07 2.65
CA LYS A 46 15.19 11.88 2.46
C LYS A 46 13.72 12.26 2.26
N VAL A 47 13.20 13.19 3.06
CA VAL A 47 11.84 13.70 2.91
C VAL A 47 11.66 14.43 1.57
N ILE A 48 12.59 15.32 1.21
CA ILE A 48 12.54 16.05 -0.07
C ILE A 48 12.52 15.06 -1.24
N TYR A 49 13.34 14.01 -1.20
CA TYR A 49 13.38 12.98 -2.24
C TYR A 49 12.00 12.36 -2.51
N TYR A 50 11.28 11.95 -1.46
CA TYR A 50 9.95 11.36 -1.61
C TYR A 50 8.88 12.38 -2.01
N LEU A 51 8.98 13.62 -1.55
CA LEU A 51 8.09 14.69 -2.02
C LEU A 51 8.29 14.97 -3.52
N THR A 52 9.54 14.97 -4.00
CA THR A 52 9.84 15.10 -5.42
C THR A 52 9.28 13.92 -6.22
N LYS A 53 9.47 12.68 -5.77
CA LYS A 53 8.85 11.50 -6.40
C LYS A 53 7.33 11.62 -6.47
N ALA A 54 6.68 11.98 -5.36
CA ALA A 54 5.23 12.14 -5.32
C ALA A 54 4.74 13.23 -6.30
N TYR A 55 5.47 14.33 -6.40
CA TYR A 55 5.17 15.39 -7.37
C TYR A 55 5.34 14.89 -8.81
N ASP A 56 6.45 14.22 -9.12
CA ASP A 56 6.74 13.71 -10.46
C ASP A 56 5.73 12.65 -10.90
N THR A 57 5.29 11.77 -9.99
CA THR A 57 4.20 10.80 -10.25
C THR A 57 2.87 11.50 -10.50
N ALA A 58 2.56 12.57 -9.77
CA ALA A 58 1.29 13.28 -9.87
C ALA A 58 1.20 14.21 -11.10
N PHE A 59 2.32 14.83 -11.50
CA PHE A 59 2.33 15.94 -12.47
C PHE A 59 3.33 15.79 -13.61
N GLY A 60 4.31 14.89 -13.50
CA GLY A 60 5.40 14.73 -14.46
C GLY A 60 5.18 13.53 -15.39
N ALA A 61 5.61 12.36 -14.95
CA ALA A 61 5.47 11.10 -15.68
C ALA A 61 4.54 10.20 -14.87
N PRO A 62 3.32 9.90 -15.35
CA PRO A 62 2.36 9.05 -14.62
C PRO A 62 2.85 7.60 -14.67
N ARG A 63 3.85 7.31 -13.84
CA ARG A 63 4.37 5.97 -13.58
C ARG A 63 4.06 5.65 -12.13
N GLU A 64 3.69 4.40 -11.92
CA GLU A 64 3.55 3.85 -10.59
C GLU A 64 4.93 3.81 -9.91
N GLU A 65 5.04 4.46 -8.75
CA GLU A 65 6.22 4.39 -7.89
C GLU A 65 5.94 3.40 -6.77
N ILE A 66 6.69 2.31 -6.73
CA ILE A 66 6.58 1.30 -5.69
C ILE A 66 7.47 1.73 -4.52
N LEU A 67 6.85 1.93 -3.35
CA LEU A 67 7.55 2.25 -2.11
C LEU A 67 7.62 1.04 -1.21
N LEU A 68 8.75 0.88 -0.52
CA LEU A 68 8.90 -0.09 0.55
C LEU A 68 8.43 0.51 1.87
N ILE A 69 7.63 -0.24 2.60
CA ILE A 69 7.15 0.12 3.93
C ILE A 69 7.74 -0.84 4.96
N LYS A 70 7.95 -0.36 6.18
CA LYS A 70 8.37 -1.20 7.31
C LYS A 70 7.39 -2.35 7.52
N ASN A 71 7.94 -3.51 7.91
CA ASN A 71 7.14 -4.68 8.27
C ASN A 71 6.18 -4.37 9.43
N ASP A 72 5.12 -5.16 9.52
CA ASP A 72 4.13 -5.12 10.61
C ASP A 72 3.37 -3.77 10.73
N LEU A 73 3.32 -2.97 9.66
CA LEU A 73 2.51 -1.78 9.60
C LEU A 73 1.03 -2.12 9.81
N GLN A 74 0.46 -1.63 10.91
CA GLN A 74 -0.97 -1.72 11.20
C GLN A 74 -1.66 -0.48 10.66
N ILE A 75 -2.61 -0.67 9.75
CA ILE A 75 -3.48 0.41 9.26
C ILE A 75 -4.80 0.37 10.03
N PRO A 76 -5.10 1.38 10.87
CA PRO A 76 -6.38 1.47 11.53
C PRO A 76 -7.53 1.61 10.51
N PRO A 77 -8.72 1.04 10.75
CA PRO A 77 -9.84 1.11 9.80
C PRO A 77 -10.22 2.54 9.37
N GLN A 78 -10.12 3.52 10.26
CA GLN A 78 -10.39 4.93 9.98
C GLN A 78 -9.41 5.57 8.97
N ASN A 79 -8.27 4.93 8.73
CA ASN A 79 -7.26 5.40 7.77
C ASN A 79 -7.40 4.72 6.41
N ILE A 80 -8.31 3.74 6.25
CA ILE A 80 -8.63 3.13 4.95
C ILE A 80 -9.55 4.10 4.20
N ILE A 81 -9.14 4.48 3.00
CA ILE A 81 -9.85 5.43 2.14
C ILE A 81 -10.74 4.69 1.14
N ASP A 82 -10.20 3.64 0.50
CA ASP A 82 -10.91 2.87 -0.53
C ASP A 82 -10.46 1.41 -0.51
N ILE A 83 -11.38 0.51 -0.86
CA ILE A 83 -11.12 -0.89 -1.15
C ILE A 83 -11.84 -1.24 -2.45
N SER A 84 -11.07 -1.50 -3.51
CA SER A 84 -11.61 -1.76 -4.84
C SER A 84 -10.95 -2.97 -5.49
N PRO A 85 -11.61 -3.66 -6.44
CA PRO A 85 -10.99 -4.77 -7.17
C PRO A 85 -9.71 -4.31 -7.89
N PHE A 86 -8.62 -5.06 -7.72
CA PHE A 86 -7.34 -4.75 -8.33
C PHE A 86 -7.27 -5.33 -9.74
N VAL A 87 -7.53 -4.49 -10.74
CA VAL A 87 -7.66 -4.91 -12.15
C VAL A 87 -6.33 -5.22 -12.83
N HIS A 88 -5.20 -4.80 -12.24
CA HIS A 88 -3.88 -4.91 -12.87
C HIS A 88 -3.17 -6.25 -12.61
N TRP A 89 -3.66 -7.04 -11.66
CA TRP A 89 -3.14 -8.39 -11.45
C TRP A 89 -3.71 -9.35 -12.51
N GLN A 90 -2.98 -9.53 -13.61
CA GLN A 90 -3.31 -10.53 -14.60
C GLN A 90 -2.89 -11.91 -14.06
N ARG A 91 -3.84 -12.85 -14.05
CA ARG A 91 -3.56 -14.26 -13.73
C ARG A 91 -2.50 -14.77 -14.72
N MET A 92 -1.35 -15.21 -14.22
CA MET A 92 -0.40 -16.03 -14.98
C MET A 92 -0.93 -17.45 -15.12
#